data_AF-A0AAJ6NGD0-F1
#
_entry.id   AF-A0AAJ6NGD0-F1
#
_cell.length_a   1.000
_cell.length_b   1.000
_cell.length_c   1.000
_cell.angle_alpha   90.00
_cell.angle_beta   90.00
_cell.angle_gamma   90.00
#
_symmetry.space_group_name_H-M   'P 1'
#
loop_
_entity.id
_entity.type
_entity.pdbx_description
1 polymer ?
#
loop_
_entity_poly.entity_id
_entity_poly.type
_entity_poly.pdbx_seq_one_letter_code
_entity_poly.pdbx_strand_id
1 'polypeptide(L)'
;MQTIKSLLFVINSQQYVNALILAKKLAQIAQQQGYDSAIISVQDELPEQDFDTVVFIGQTPSQLDAFNDYAVATISLQQAMDNAEQSLQEALSNPTTVAQLATQPNDQRQAQNFVAVTACPTGVAHTFMAAEALQQGAAKLGYRIQVETQGSVGAKNILTDEAIAAADIVILATDIEVNTDRFVGKRVYRCGTGFALKQTDKAFAKAMTEAKVLESSKQNSQKTNQDANKEKTGVYKHLLTGVSFMLPMVVAGGLLIALSLCFGLNAAEQAGSLAAVLKQIGAAAFSLMVPMLAGYIAYSIADRPGLAPGLVGGLIATQLNAGFLGGIVAGFLAGYIALFLAKKIKLPTSLEALKPILIVPLLGTLSVGLIMFYVVGHPVAQIFEMMKDFLNNMGTTNAVLMGIVLASMMCIDLGGPINKAAYAFTVGLLTTNTYMPMAATMAGGMVPAIGMAIATLLAKQKFNQSERDAGKAAFVLGLCFISEGAIPFAAKDPIRVIPACIAGGAVTGALVALFHCELVTPHGGIFVLLIPNAISHAWLYLAAIAIGSCITGVIYALLKRREVVEVQAA
;
A
#
# COMPACT_ATOMS: atom_id res chain seq x y z
N MET A 1 -0.58 -70.48 25.10
CA MET A 1 -0.29 -69.71 23.87
C MET A 1 -0.71 -68.27 24.15
N GLN A 2 0.24 -67.35 24.29
CA GLN A 2 -0.09 -65.92 24.33
C GLN A 2 -0.60 -65.56 22.93
N THR A 3 -1.82 -65.05 22.83
CA THR A 3 -2.37 -64.49 21.59
C THR A 3 -1.46 -63.33 21.17
N ILE A 4 -0.78 -63.47 20.03
CA ILE A 4 0.00 -62.38 19.43
C ILE A 4 -1.02 -61.29 19.08
N LYS A 5 -0.80 -60.07 19.58
CA LYS A 5 -1.67 -58.93 19.29
C LYS A 5 -1.29 -58.32 17.95
N SER A 6 -2.28 -58.02 17.11
CA SER A 6 -2.11 -57.53 15.74
C SER A 6 -2.49 -56.05 15.61
N LEU A 7 -1.64 -55.23 14.98
CA LEU A 7 -1.82 -53.79 14.81
C LEU A 7 -1.89 -53.39 13.34
N LEU A 8 -2.81 -52.50 12.99
CA LEU A 8 -2.88 -51.91 11.64
C LEU A 8 -2.54 -50.42 11.70
N PHE A 9 -1.47 -50.01 11.02
CA PHE A 9 -1.13 -48.60 10.88
C PHE A 9 -1.72 -48.03 9.59
N VAL A 10 -2.59 -47.02 9.72
CA VAL A 10 -3.29 -46.41 8.59
C VAL A 10 -2.77 -44.99 8.38
N ILE A 11 -2.14 -44.73 7.23
CA ILE A 11 -1.53 -43.44 6.91
C ILE A 11 -2.58 -42.49 6.37
N ASN A 12 -2.76 -41.35 7.05
CA ASN A 12 -3.65 -40.28 6.62
C ASN A 12 -2.99 -38.91 6.80
N SER A 13 -2.17 -38.49 5.84
CA SER A 13 -1.48 -37.20 5.91
C SER A 13 -1.18 -36.61 4.54
N GLN A 14 -1.23 -35.28 4.44
CA GLN A 14 -0.76 -34.55 3.26
C GLN A 14 0.77 -34.65 3.08
N GLN A 15 1.51 -34.99 4.13
CA GLN A 15 2.95 -35.31 4.08
C GLN A 15 3.17 -36.83 4.02
N TYR A 16 2.65 -37.48 2.96
CA TYR A 16 2.60 -38.93 2.85
C TYR A 16 3.97 -39.62 3.05
N VAL A 17 5.04 -39.08 2.46
CA VAL A 17 6.39 -39.67 2.56
C VAL A 17 6.90 -39.69 4.01
N ASN A 18 6.74 -38.59 4.74
CA ASN A 18 7.14 -38.50 6.14
C ASN A 18 6.30 -39.44 7.01
N ALA A 19 4.99 -39.49 6.75
CA ALA A 19 4.07 -40.37 7.44
C ALA A 19 4.39 -41.86 7.22
N LEU A 20 4.76 -42.25 5.99
CA LEU A 20 5.16 -43.61 5.65
C LEU A 20 6.47 -44.03 6.33
N ILE A 21 7.46 -43.13 6.40
CA ILE A 21 8.72 -43.39 7.12
C ILE A 21 8.45 -43.62 8.61
N LEU A 22 7.59 -42.79 9.20
CA LEU A 22 7.21 -42.92 10.61
C LEU A 22 6.37 -44.18 10.86
N ALA A 23 5.45 -44.54 9.95
CA ALA A 23 4.69 -45.78 10.02
C ALA A 23 5.59 -47.01 10.03
N LYS A 24 6.60 -47.05 9.15
CA LYS A 24 7.58 -48.14 9.13
C LYS A 24 8.39 -48.22 10.42
N LYS A 25 8.78 -47.06 10.97
CA LYS A 25 9.49 -46.99 12.25
C LYS A 25 8.63 -47.50 13.41
N LEU A 26 7.37 -47.11 13.47
CA LEU A 26 6.41 -47.56 14.49
C LEU A 26 6.12 -49.06 14.37
N ALA A 27 5.92 -49.58 13.17
CA ALA A 27 5.74 -51.01 12.92
C ALA A 27 6.96 -51.83 13.36
N GLN A 28 8.19 -51.33 13.11
CA GLN A 28 9.40 -51.99 13.57
C GLN A 28 9.50 -52.02 15.12
N ILE A 29 9.11 -50.94 15.79
CA ILE A 29 9.05 -50.89 17.27
C ILE A 29 7.99 -51.86 17.79
N ALA A 30 6.81 -51.90 17.16
CA ALA A 30 5.73 -52.82 17.52
C ALA A 30 6.17 -54.30 17.41
N GLN A 31 6.86 -54.66 16.32
CA GLN A 31 7.42 -56.00 16.13
C GLN A 31 8.46 -56.36 17.20
N GLN A 32 9.32 -55.43 17.60
CA GLN A 32 10.28 -55.63 18.70
C GLN A 32 9.58 -55.85 20.05
N GLN A 33 8.39 -55.31 20.24
CA GLN A 33 7.55 -55.48 21.43
C GLN A 33 6.62 -56.71 21.34
N GLY A 34 6.72 -57.51 20.27
CA GLY A 34 5.98 -58.78 20.11
C GLY A 34 4.60 -58.65 19.45
N TYR A 35 4.32 -57.53 18.77
CA TYR A 35 3.08 -57.33 18.01
C TYR A 35 3.27 -57.69 16.53
N ASP A 36 2.26 -58.32 15.92
CA ASP A 36 2.19 -58.39 14.46
C ASP A 36 1.67 -57.05 13.91
N SER A 37 2.16 -56.59 12.76
CA SER A 37 1.72 -55.30 12.22
C SER A 37 1.71 -55.17 10.71
N ALA A 38 0.71 -54.45 10.20
CA ALA A 38 0.57 -54.09 8.79
C ALA A 38 0.47 -52.57 8.63
N ILE A 39 0.83 -52.06 7.45
CA ILE A 39 0.77 -50.63 7.12
C ILE A 39 -0.01 -50.47 5.82
N ILE A 40 -1.03 -49.60 5.84
CA ILE A 40 -1.82 -49.24 4.66
C ILE A 40 -1.98 -47.72 4.56
N SER A 41 -2.32 -47.22 3.38
CA SER A 41 -2.89 -45.88 3.20
C SER A 41 -4.40 -45.92 3.44
N VAL A 42 -5.02 -44.80 3.83
CA VAL A 42 -6.49 -44.71 3.96
C VAL A 42 -7.23 -45.04 2.65
N GLN A 43 -6.56 -44.92 1.51
CA GLN A 43 -7.12 -45.21 0.19
C GLN A 43 -7.01 -46.68 -0.23
N ASP A 44 -6.25 -47.49 0.52
CA ASP A 44 -6.03 -48.90 0.21
C ASP A 44 -7.16 -49.77 0.79
N GLU A 45 -7.42 -50.93 0.18
CA GLU A 45 -8.37 -51.90 0.71
C GLU A 45 -7.87 -52.51 2.03
N LEU A 46 -8.80 -52.75 2.96
CA LEU A 46 -8.50 -53.41 4.24
C LEU A 46 -7.99 -54.84 4.00
N PRO A 47 -6.86 -55.24 4.61
CA PRO A 47 -6.39 -56.62 4.52
C PRO A 47 -7.42 -57.62 5.07
N GLU A 48 -7.53 -58.83 4.52
CA GLU A 48 -8.42 -59.90 5.01
C GLU A 48 -7.99 -60.49 6.39
N GLN A 49 -7.03 -59.86 7.07
CA GLN A 49 -6.52 -60.25 8.39
C GLN A 49 -7.20 -59.43 9.48
N ASP A 50 -7.56 -60.07 10.59
CA ASP A 50 -8.19 -59.40 11.72
C ASP A 50 -7.15 -58.70 12.62
N PHE A 51 -7.41 -57.45 13.00
CA PHE A 51 -6.50 -56.63 13.80
C PHE A 51 -7.14 -56.27 15.15
N ASP A 52 -6.34 -56.25 16.23
CA ASP A 52 -6.83 -55.89 17.55
C ASP A 52 -6.94 -54.37 17.74
N THR A 53 -6.08 -53.59 17.07
CA THR A 53 -6.08 -52.13 17.17
C THR A 53 -5.61 -51.48 15.87
N VAL A 54 -6.32 -50.45 15.44
CA VAL A 54 -6.00 -49.63 14.27
C VAL A 54 -5.43 -48.29 14.73
N VAL A 55 -4.25 -47.93 14.25
CA VAL A 55 -3.54 -46.70 14.61
C VAL A 55 -3.44 -45.78 13.40
N PHE A 56 -4.14 -44.66 13.44
CA PHE A 56 -4.07 -43.63 12.39
C PHE A 56 -2.82 -42.78 12.56
N ILE A 57 -2.01 -42.66 11.50
CA ILE A 57 -0.79 -41.85 11.48
C ILE A 57 -1.05 -40.56 10.72
N GLY A 58 -0.93 -39.44 11.43
CA GLY A 58 -1.22 -38.11 10.92
C GLY A 58 -2.57 -37.60 11.40
N GLN A 59 -3.57 -37.60 10.53
CA GLN A 59 -4.90 -37.05 10.80
C GLN A 59 -5.94 -38.17 10.93
N THR A 60 -7.03 -37.94 11.67
CA THR A 60 -8.15 -38.87 11.68
C THR A 60 -8.85 -38.87 10.31
N PRO A 61 -9.09 -40.04 9.68
CA PRO A 61 -9.84 -40.12 8.42
C PRO A 61 -11.26 -39.59 8.56
N SER A 62 -11.79 -38.99 7.49
CA SER A 62 -13.17 -38.49 7.46
C SER A 62 -14.22 -39.58 7.27
N GLN A 63 -13.81 -40.76 6.76
CA GLN A 63 -14.64 -41.95 6.66
C GLN A 63 -14.07 -42.99 7.62
N LEU A 64 -14.78 -43.22 8.72
CA LEU A 64 -14.38 -44.19 9.75
C LEU A 64 -15.25 -45.46 9.74
N ASP A 65 -16.26 -45.53 8.87
CA ASP A 65 -17.25 -46.60 8.86
C ASP A 65 -16.63 -47.99 8.67
N ALA A 66 -15.54 -48.07 7.90
CA ALA A 66 -14.79 -49.30 7.64
C ALA A 66 -14.00 -49.80 8.85
N PHE A 67 -13.87 -49.00 9.92
CA PHE A 67 -13.08 -49.32 11.11
C PHE A 67 -13.92 -49.44 12.39
N ASN A 68 -15.26 -49.40 12.28
CA ASN A 68 -16.17 -49.35 13.42
C ASN A 68 -16.04 -50.52 14.40
N ASP A 69 -15.62 -51.68 13.91
CA ASP A 69 -15.47 -52.91 14.70
C ASP A 69 -14.11 -53.00 15.40
N TYR A 70 -13.20 -52.05 15.17
CA TYR A 70 -11.85 -52.04 15.73
C TYR A 70 -11.67 -51.01 16.85
N ALA A 71 -10.76 -51.32 17.78
CA ALA A 71 -10.24 -50.33 18.70
C ALA A 71 -9.29 -49.38 17.93
N VAL A 72 -9.47 -48.07 18.09
CA VAL A 72 -8.76 -47.05 17.30
C VAL A 72 -7.95 -46.09 18.17
N ALA A 73 -6.79 -45.69 17.67
CA ALA A 73 -5.95 -44.65 18.23
C ALA A 73 -5.34 -43.76 17.13
N THR A 74 -4.92 -42.55 17.47
CA THR A 74 -4.29 -41.62 16.52
C THR A 74 -2.93 -41.16 17.04
N ILE A 75 -1.91 -41.21 16.18
CA ILE A 75 -0.58 -40.67 16.45
C ILE A 75 -0.29 -39.54 15.46
N SER A 76 -0.06 -38.34 15.96
CA SER A 76 0.33 -37.21 15.09
C SER A 76 1.76 -37.37 14.56
N LEU A 77 2.05 -36.77 13.40
CA LEU A 77 3.40 -36.82 12.82
C LEU A 77 4.46 -36.23 13.76
N GLN A 78 4.11 -35.18 14.50
CA GLN A 78 5.04 -34.52 15.40
C GLN A 78 5.35 -35.37 16.64
N GLN A 79 4.34 -35.98 17.26
CA GLN A 79 4.54 -36.93 18.36
C GLN A 79 5.42 -38.12 17.95
N ALA A 80 5.13 -38.71 16.78
CA ALA A 80 5.93 -39.82 16.24
C ALA A 80 7.39 -39.43 15.93
N MET A 81 7.63 -38.17 15.53
CA MET A 81 8.99 -37.65 15.30
C MET A 81 9.75 -37.41 16.60
N ASP A 82 9.08 -36.88 17.63
CA ASP A 82 9.68 -36.53 18.91
C ASP A 82 10.05 -37.78 19.73
N ASN A 83 9.12 -38.73 19.89
CA ASN A 83 9.38 -40.01 20.54
C ASN A 83 8.41 -41.11 20.09
N ALA A 84 8.81 -41.90 19.09
CA ALA A 84 8.00 -42.94 18.49
C ALA A 84 7.60 -44.07 19.47
N GLU A 85 8.49 -44.47 20.38
CA GLU A 85 8.23 -45.58 21.30
C GLU A 85 7.21 -45.19 22.37
N GLN A 86 7.37 -44.00 22.95
CA GLN A 86 6.40 -43.46 23.91
C GLN A 86 5.04 -43.22 23.24
N SER A 87 5.03 -42.66 22.03
CA SER A 87 3.79 -42.39 21.29
C SER A 87 3.01 -43.69 21.00
N LEU A 88 3.70 -44.78 20.68
CA LEU A 88 3.08 -46.09 20.47
C LEU A 88 2.53 -46.66 21.78
N GLN A 89 3.27 -46.56 22.89
CA GLN A 89 2.79 -47.03 24.20
C GLN A 89 1.56 -46.26 24.68
N GLU A 90 1.54 -44.94 24.50
CA GLU A 90 0.38 -44.10 24.82
C GLU A 90 -0.85 -44.51 23.97
N ALA A 91 -0.67 -44.68 22.66
CA ALA A 91 -1.74 -45.10 21.75
C ALA A 91 -2.31 -46.49 22.10
N LEU A 92 -1.47 -47.43 22.55
CA LEU A 92 -1.88 -48.79 22.91
C LEU A 92 -2.45 -48.90 24.34
N SER A 93 -2.13 -47.95 25.23
CA SER A 93 -2.59 -47.95 26.62
C SER A 93 -4.04 -47.49 26.78
N ASN A 94 -4.53 -46.63 25.90
CA ASN A 94 -5.90 -46.09 25.90
C ASN A 94 -6.53 -46.13 24.50
N PRO A 95 -6.73 -47.31 23.88
CA PRO A 95 -7.42 -47.40 22.62
C PRO A 95 -8.90 -47.01 22.82
N THR A 96 -9.43 -46.19 21.92
CA THR A 96 -10.82 -45.69 21.98
C THR A 96 -11.68 -46.33 20.90
N THR A 97 -13.00 -46.22 20.98
CA THR A 97 -13.87 -46.68 19.88
C THR A 97 -14.00 -45.60 18.81
N VAL A 98 -14.35 -45.99 17.58
CA VAL A 98 -14.58 -45.04 16.48
C VAL A 98 -15.61 -43.97 16.84
N ALA A 99 -16.67 -44.33 17.59
CA ALA A 99 -17.68 -43.40 18.07
C ALA A 99 -17.12 -42.35 19.04
N GLN A 100 -16.13 -42.71 19.86
CA GLN A 100 -15.43 -41.78 20.75
C GLN A 100 -14.41 -40.93 19.98
N LEU A 101 -13.69 -41.52 19.03
CA LEU A 101 -12.74 -40.81 18.17
C LEU A 101 -13.44 -39.77 17.28
N ALA A 102 -14.68 -40.04 16.86
CA ALA A 102 -15.54 -39.12 16.10
C ALA A 102 -16.16 -38.00 16.95
N THR A 103 -16.25 -38.19 18.27
CA THR A 103 -16.83 -37.21 19.22
C THR A 103 -15.78 -36.45 20.03
N GLN A 104 -14.51 -36.86 19.98
CA GLN A 104 -13.40 -36.07 20.50
C GLN A 104 -13.25 -34.78 19.69
N PRO A 105 -13.06 -33.62 20.34
CA PRO A 105 -12.74 -32.39 19.64
C PRO A 105 -11.47 -32.62 18.84
N ASN A 106 -11.56 -32.54 17.52
CA ASN A 106 -10.43 -32.63 16.62
C ASN A 106 -9.54 -31.39 16.85
N ASP A 107 -8.63 -31.49 17.81
CA ASP A 107 -7.92 -30.33 18.39
C ASP A 107 -6.92 -29.67 17.42
N GLN A 108 -6.88 -30.06 16.15
CA GLN A 108 -6.02 -29.43 15.13
C GLN A 108 -6.66 -29.39 13.73
N ARG A 109 -7.66 -28.51 13.55
CA ARG A 109 -7.84 -27.64 12.36
C ARG A 109 -9.08 -26.74 12.53
N GLN A 110 -8.90 -25.54 13.09
CA GLN A 110 -9.73 -24.41 12.65
C GLN A 110 -9.10 -23.85 11.38
N ALA A 111 -9.72 -24.10 10.23
CA ALA A 111 -9.52 -23.22 9.09
C ALA A 111 -10.04 -21.84 9.52
N GLN A 112 -9.13 -20.96 9.92
CA GLN A 112 -9.52 -19.68 10.46
C GLN A 112 -10.08 -18.78 9.37
N ASN A 113 -11.24 -18.21 9.67
CA ASN A 113 -11.93 -17.27 8.81
C ASN A 113 -11.42 -15.87 9.12
N PHE A 114 -10.66 -15.31 8.20
CA PHE A 114 -10.23 -13.93 8.26
C PHE A 114 -11.14 -13.06 7.40
N VAL A 115 -11.32 -11.82 7.83
CA VAL A 115 -11.68 -10.75 6.93
C VAL A 115 -10.62 -9.68 7.02
N ALA A 116 -10.38 -8.95 5.93
CA ALA A 116 -9.41 -7.87 5.93
C ALA A 116 -9.93 -6.64 5.22
N VAL A 117 -9.46 -5.48 5.67
CA VAL A 117 -9.63 -4.19 4.98
C VAL A 117 -8.24 -3.70 4.61
N THR A 118 -8.06 -3.37 3.33
CA THR A 118 -6.84 -2.76 2.80
C THR A 118 -7.10 -1.34 2.36
N ALA A 119 -6.23 -0.40 2.75
CA ALA A 119 -6.39 1.01 2.40
C ALA A 119 -5.05 1.76 2.52
N CYS A 120 -4.56 2.33 1.42
CA CYS A 120 -3.43 3.26 1.43
C CYS A 120 -3.88 4.67 1.00
N PRO A 121 -3.14 5.74 1.37
CA PRO A 121 -3.57 7.12 1.11
C PRO A 121 -3.83 7.44 -0.36
N THR A 122 -3.09 6.81 -1.28
CA THR A 122 -3.29 7.00 -2.73
C THR A 122 -4.34 6.05 -3.29
N GLY A 123 -4.57 4.91 -2.64
CA GLY A 123 -5.55 3.92 -3.06
C GLY A 123 -5.30 3.27 -4.44
N VAL A 124 -4.13 3.48 -5.07
CA VAL A 124 -3.86 3.04 -6.46
C VAL A 124 -3.19 1.67 -6.54
N ALA A 125 -2.14 1.43 -5.74
CA ALA A 125 -1.32 0.22 -5.85
C ALA A 125 -1.31 -0.58 -4.54
N HIS A 126 -0.77 -0.02 -3.45
CA HIS A 126 -0.57 -0.77 -2.21
C HIS A 126 -1.87 -1.33 -1.61
N THR A 127 -3.03 -0.66 -1.78
CA THR A 127 -4.33 -1.20 -1.40
C THR A 127 -4.58 -2.56 -2.08
N PHE A 128 -4.51 -2.60 -3.41
CA PHE A 128 -4.81 -3.82 -4.18
C PHE A 128 -3.72 -4.88 -4.05
N MET A 129 -2.45 -4.47 -4.04
CA MET A 129 -1.33 -5.38 -3.88
C MET A 129 -1.33 -6.05 -2.50
N ALA A 130 -1.63 -5.30 -1.43
CA ALA A 130 -1.75 -5.90 -0.10
C ALA A 130 -2.94 -6.87 -0.02
N ALA A 131 -4.05 -6.57 -0.70
CA ALA A 131 -5.19 -7.47 -0.75
C ALA A 131 -4.86 -8.77 -1.47
N GLU A 132 -4.23 -8.69 -2.64
CA GLU A 132 -3.79 -9.85 -3.40
C GLU A 132 -2.76 -10.67 -2.62
N ALA A 133 -1.80 -10.01 -1.96
CA ALA A 133 -0.81 -10.69 -1.11
C ALA A 133 -1.48 -11.44 0.05
N LEU A 134 -2.44 -10.82 0.75
CA LEU A 134 -3.20 -11.46 1.83
C LEU A 134 -4.03 -12.65 1.32
N GLN A 135 -4.66 -12.54 0.14
CA GLN A 135 -5.40 -13.65 -0.48
C GLN A 135 -4.48 -14.82 -0.84
N GLN A 136 -3.35 -14.55 -1.49
CA GLN A 136 -2.36 -15.57 -1.82
C GLN A 136 -1.73 -16.19 -0.57
N GLY A 137 -1.42 -15.38 0.44
CA GLY A 137 -0.89 -15.83 1.72
C GLY A 137 -1.88 -16.70 2.50
N ALA A 138 -3.16 -16.33 2.53
CA ALA A 138 -4.21 -17.16 3.13
C ALA A 138 -4.35 -18.51 2.44
N ALA A 139 -4.37 -18.53 1.09
CA ALA A 139 -4.42 -19.76 0.32
C ALA A 139 -3.21 -20.67 0.61
N LYS A 140 -2.00 -20.08 0.68
CA LYS A 140 -0.76 -20.79 1.04
C LYS A 140 -0.79 -21.38 2.45
N LEU A 141 -1.41 -20.68 3.40
CA LEU A 141 -1.47 -21.07 4.83
C LEU A 141 -2.72 -21.89 5.19
N GLY A 142 -3.62 -22.15 4.23
CA GLY A 142 -4.86 -22.89 4.45
C GLY A 142 -5.95 -22.10 5.20
N TYR A 143 -5.88 -20.77 5.17
CA TYR A 143 -6.88 -19.87 5.77
C TYR A 143 -7.94 -19.46 4.75
N ARG A 144 -9.15 -19.16 5.24
CA ARG A 144 -10.18 -18.52 4.41
C ARG A 144 -10.11 -17.03 4.66
N ILE A 145 -10.06 -16.22 3.61
CA ILE A 145 -10.04 -14.76 3.76
C ILE A 145 -10.97 -14.10 2.74
N GLN A 146 -11.69 -13.07 3.19
CA GLN A 146 -12.29 -12.07 2.31
C GLN A 146 -11.60 -10.73 2.55
N VAL A 147 -11.30 -10.00 1.47
CA VAL A 147 -10.58 -8.74 1.56
C VAL A 147 -11.37 -7.64 0.87
N GLU A 148 -11.76 -6.63 1.65
CA GLU A 148 -12.29 -5.37 1.15
C GLU A 148 -11.12 -4.43 0.82
N THR A 149 -11.18 -3.82 -0.35
CA THR A 149 -10.19 -2.83 -0.79
C THR A 149 -10.84 -1.46 -0.80
N GLN A 150 -10.31 -0.51 -0.02
CA GLN A 150 -10.71 0.90 -0.06
C GLN A 150 -9.62 1.69 -0.81
N GLY A 151 -9.77 1.73 -2.14
CA GLY A 151 -8.82 2.36 -3.06
C GLY A 151 -9.33 3.68 -3.64
N SER A 152 -8.55 4.27 -4.56
CA SER A 152 -8.89 5.52 -5.26
C SER A 152 -10.14 5.40 -6.13
N VAL A 153 -10.48 4.17 -6.52
CA VAL A 153 -11.69 3.81 -7.27
C VAL A 153 -12.88 3.48 -6.37
N GLY A 154 -12.79 3.78 -5.06
CA GLY A 154 -13.81 3.46 -4.07
C GLY A 154 -13.62 2.09 -3.42
N ALA A 155 -14.54 1.76 -2.50
CA ALA A 155 -14.57 0.46 -1.85
C ALA A 155 -15.02 -0.64 -2.82
N LYS A 156 -14.24 -1.71 -2.94
CA LYS A 156 -14.59 -2.92 -3.70
C LYS A 156 -14.53 -4.13 -2.80
N ASN A 157 -15.32 -5.15 -3.14
CA ASN A 157 -15.49 -6.38 -2.34
C ASN A 157 -15.87 -6.05 -0.89
N ILE A 158 -16.83 -5.13 -0.73
CA ILE A 158 -17.29 -4.67 0.58
C ILE A 158 -17.70 -5.90 1.40
N LEU A 159 -17.15 -6.01 2.62
CA LEU A 159 -17.45 -7.12 3.51
C LEU A 159 -18.93 -7.08 3.88
N THR A 160 -19.60 -8.21 3.68
CA THR A 160 -20.99 -8.41 4.09
C THR A 160 -21.03 -8.65 5.60
N ASP A 161 -22.17 -8.36 6.23
CA ASP A 161 -22.33 -8.52 7.67
C ASP A 161 -22.20 -10.00 8.06
N GLU A 162 -22.59 -10.94 7.19
CA GLU A 162 -22.38 -12.38 7.39
C GLU A 162 -20.90 -12.76 7.34
N ALA A 163 -20.13 -12.19 6.41
CA ALA A 163 -18.69 -12.44 6.32
C ALA A 163 -17.96 -11.92 7.57
N ILE A 164 -18.36 -10.74 8.06
CA ILE A 164 -17.82 -10.19 9.31
C ILE A 164 -18.22 -11.06 10.50
N ALA A 165 -19.48 -11.49 10.58
CA ALA A 165 -19.97 -12.36 11.64
C ALA A 165 -19.29 -13.73 11.65
N ALA A 166 -18.97 -14.31 10.49
CA ALA A 166 -18.25 -15.58 10.36
C ALA A 166 -16.74 -15.47 10.59
N ALA A 167 -16.18 -14.26 10.62
CA ALA A 167 -14.75 -14.05 10.82
C ALA A 167 -14.32 -14.24 12.27
N ASP A 168 -13.23 -14.97 12.46
CA ASP A 168 -12.51 -15.15 13.71
C ASP A 168 -11.62 -13.94 14.02
N ILE A 169 -10.95 -13.40 12.99
CA ILE A 169 -10.04 -12.27 13.10
C ILE A 169 -10.22 -11.30 11.92
N VAL A 170 -10.25 -10.01 12.23
CA VAL A 170 -10.27 -8.90 11.27
C VAL A 170 -8.86 -8.31 11.14
N ILE A 171 -8.30 -8.30 9.93
CA ILE A 171 -7.01 -7.65 9.64
C ILE A 171 -7.26 -6.28 8.99
N LEU A 172 -6.96 -5.20 9.70
CA LEU A 172 -6.94 -3.84 9.16
C LEU A 172 -5.54 -3.51 8.64
N ALA A 173 -5.26 -3.91 7.40
CA ALA A 173 -4.02 -3.57 6.69
C ALA A 173 -4.14 -2.18 6.05
N THR A 174 -4.08 -1.13 6.86
CA THR A 174 -4.42 0.24 6.43
C THR A 174 -3.41 1.27 6.90
N ASP A 175 -3.04 2.20 6.02
CA ASP A 175 -2.16 3.34 6.29
C ASP A 175 -2.95 4.67 6.44
N ILE A 176 -4.28 4.57 6.37
CA ILE A 176 -5.25 5.64 6.64
C ILE A 176 -6.29 5.14 7.65
N GLU A 177 -7.07 6.07 8.23
CA GLU A 177 -8.23 5.67 9.02
C GLU A 177 -9.34 5.10 8.14
N VAL A 178 -9.98 4.05 8.64
CA VAL A 178 -11.11 3.36 8.01
C VAL A 178 -12.20 3.19 9.06
N ASN A 179 -13.47 3.20 8.65
CA ASN A 179 -14.57 2.97 9.59
C ASN A 179 -14.46 1.56 10.18
N THR A 180 -14.46 1.46 11.51
CA THR A 180 -14.36 0.18 12.22
C THR A 180 -15.61 -0.17 13.02
N ASP A 181 -16.68 0.62 12.91
CA ASP A 181 -17.89 0.46 13.73
C ASP A 181 -18.54 -0.92 13.47
N ARG A 182 -18.47 -1.39 12.23
CA ARG A 182 -18.92 -2.71 11.78
C ARG A 182 -18.10 -3.90 12.32
N PHE A 183 -16.94 -3.65 12.96
CA PHE A 183 -16.09 -4.70 13.53
C PHE A 183 -16.12 -4.72 15.06
N VAL A 184 -16.99 -3.95 15.71
CA VAL A 184 -17.14 -3.97 17.17
C VAL A 184 -17.50 -5.39 17.63
N GLY A 185 -16.83 -5.86 18.69
CA GLY A 185 -16.95 -7.21 19.23
C GLY A 185 -16.06 -8.25 18.53
N LYS A 186 -15.39 -7.90 17.43
CA LYS A 186 -14.46 -8.80 16.73
C LYS A 186 -13.02 -8.62 17.19
N ARG A 187 -12.20 -9.68 17.05
CA ARG A 187 -10.75 -9.59 17.26
C ARG A 187 -10.13 -8.88 16.07
N VAL A 188 -9.59 -7.69 16.30
CA VAL A 188 -9.02 -6.83 15.26
C VAL A 188 -7.51 -6.72 15.44
N TYR A 189 -6.77 -6.94 14.35
CA TYR A 189 -5.35 -6.66 14.23
C TYR A 189 -5.11 -5.57 13.20
N ARG A 190 -4.31 -4.55 13.53
CA ARG A 190 -4.00 -3.42 12.63
C ARG A 190 -2.52 -3.42 12.24
N CYS A 191 -2.26 -3.29 10.95
CA CYS A 191 -0.90 -3.14 10.40
C CYS A 191 -0.93 -2.23 9.15
N GLY A 192 0.24 -1.83 8.65
CA GLY A 192 0.34 -1.03 7.42
C GLY A 192 0.26 -1.87 6.14
N THR A 193 -0.19 -1.28 5.03
CA THR A 193 -0.35 -2.02 3.75
C THR A 193 0.97 -2.61 3.26
N GLY A 194 2.06 -1.86 3.41
CA GLY A 194 3.41 -2.32 3.03
C GLY A 194 3.90 -3.52 3.86
N PHE A 195 3.48 -3.64 5.12
CA PHE A 195 3.82 -4.80 5.96
C PHE A 195 3.02 -6.03 5.53
N ALA A 196 1.71 -5.88 5.30
CA ALA A 196 0.87 -6.95 4.78
C ALA A 196 1.34 -7.46 3.40
N LEU A 197 1.85 -6.56 2.55
CA LEU A 197 2.41 -6.88 1.24
C LEU A 197 3.77 -7.59 1.30
N LYS A 198 4.72 -7.10 2.11
CA LYS A 198 6.10 -7.61 2.13
C LYS A 198 6.30 -8.79 3.08
N GLN A 199 5.48 -8.90 4.11
CA GLN A 199 5.64 -9.87 5.21
C GLN A 199 4.30 -10.53 5.55
N THR A 200 3.58 -10.99 4.52
CA THR A 200 2.23 -11.56 4.65
C THR A 200 2.14 -12.70 5.66
N ASP A 201 3.07 -13.66 5.63
CA ASP A 201 3.09 -14.79 6.59
C ASP A 201 3.20 -14.30 8.05
N LYS A 202 3.99 -13.24 8.29
CA LYS A 202 4.11 -12.62 9.61
C LYS A 202 2.88 -11.80 9.97
N ALA A 203 2.19 -11.20 9.00
CA ALA A 203 0.95 -10.47 9.25
C ALA A 203 -0.14 -11.39 9.77
N PHE A 204 -0.28 -12.59 9.21
CA PHE A 204 -1.18 -13.62 9.76
C PHE A 204 -0.74 -14.09 11.14
N ALA A 205 0.54 -14.43 11.32
CA ALA A 205 1.05 -14.89 12.61
C ALA A 205 0.85 -13.84 13.73
N LYS A 206 1.04 -12.55 13.43
CA LYS A 206 0.76 -11.47 14.38
C LYS A 206 -0.71 -11.24 14.60
N ALA A 207 -1.54 -11.36 13.57
CA ALA A 207 -2.99 -11.28 13.73
C ALA A 207 -3.49 -12.34 14.72
N MET A 208 -2.94 -13.55 14.66
CA MET A 208 -3.25 -14.64 15.60
C MET A 208 -2.99 -14.29 17.06
N THR A 209 -1.84 -13.68 17.34
CA THR A 209 -1.35 -13.48 18.71
C THR A 209 -1.70 -12.10 19.27
N GLU A 210 -1.76 -11.07 18.43
CA GLU A 210 -1.86 -9.67 18.83
C GLU A 210 -3.25 -9.06 18.59
N ALA A 211 -4.19 -9.74 17.90
CA ALA A 211 -5.54 -9.21 17.68
C ALA A 211 -6.32 -9.05 18.99
N LYS A 212 -6.92 -7.86 19.18
CA LYS A 212 -7.70 -7.51 20.37
C LYS A 212 -9.17 -7.31 20.03
N VAL A 213 -10.06 -7.64 20.96
CA VAL A 213 -11.50 -7.39 20.79
C VAL A 213 -11.75 -5.89 20.72
N LEU A 214 -12.44 -5.44 19.67
CA LEU A 214 -12.80 -4.03 19.50
C LEU A 214 -14.04 -3.69 20.35
N GLU A 215 -13.91 -2.83 21.36
CA GLU A 215 -15.04 -2.41 22.20
C GLU A 215 -15.79 -1.19 21.63
N SER A 216 -17.09 -1.08 21.96
CA SER A 216 -17.94 0.03 21.53
C SER A 216 -17.57 1.34 22.27
N SER A 217 -16.93 2.25 21.52
CA SER A 217 -16.85 3.70 21.73
C SER A 217 -16.26 4.23 23.05
N LYS A 218 -14.93 4.31 23.10
CA LYS A 218 -14.16 5.51 23.47
C LYS A 218 -12.77 5.36 22.86
N GLN A 219 -12.31 6.40 22.15
CA GLN A 219 -10.92 6.54 21.73
C GLN A 219 -9.99 6.26 22.92
N ASN A 220 -9.46 5.04 22.99
CA ASN A 220 -8.27 4.75 23.75
C ASN A 220 -7.19 4.47 22.72
N SER A 221 -6.55 5.56 22.32
CA SER A 221 -5.21 5.55 21.76
C SER A 221 -4.29 4.82 22.73
N GLN A 222 -4.15 3.50 22.59
CA GLN A 222 -3.03 2.79 23.19
C GLN A 222 -1.77 3.27 22.47
N LYS A 223 -1.16 4.31 23.06
CA LYS A 223 0.22 4.69 22.84
C LYS A 223 1.09 3.51 23.21
N THR A 224 1.61 2.81 22.22
CA THR A 224 2.84 2.03 22.39
C THR A 224 3.97 3.04 22.59
N ASN A 225 4.57 3.00 23.78
CA ASN A 225 5.77 3.74 24.16
C ASN A 225 6.92 3.36 23.23
N GLN A 226 7.23 4.24 22.28
CA GLN A 226 8.50 4.34 21.57
C GLN A 226 8.70 5.84 21.34
N ASP A 227 9.21 6.51 22.38
CA ASP A 227 9.52 7.94 22.38
C ASP A 227 11.03 8.13 22.31
N ALA A 228 11.46 8.73 21.20
CA ALA A 228 12.66 9.57 21.02
C ALA A 228 12.80 10.02 19.54
N ASN A 229 12.15 9.33 18.59
CA ASN A 229 12.27 9.63 17.14
C ASN A 229 10.95 10.11 16.47
N LYS A 230 9.89 10.37 17.26
CA LYS A 230 8.50 10.59 16.77
C LYS A 230 8.18 12.02 16.30
N GLU A 231 8.89 13.04 16.78
CA GLU A 231 8.56 14.44 16.41
C GLU A 231 8.88 14.75 14.94
N LYS A 232 10.01 14.27 14.41
CA LYS A 232 10.37 14.46 13.00
C LYS A 232 9.44 13.73 12.04
N THR A 233 8.83 12.62 12.48
CA THR A 233 7.79 11.92 11.70
C THR A 233 6.43 12.62 11.70
N GLY A 234 6.15 13.50 12.66
CA GLY A 234 4.85 14.20 12.78
C GLY A 234 4.67 15.30 11.74
N VAL A 235 5.59 16.28 11.70
CA VAL A 235 5.51 17.43 10.76
C VAL A 235 5.50 16.96 9.31
N TYR A 236 6.39 16.01 8.97
CA TYR A 236 6.46 15.43 7.64
C TYR A 236 5.16 14.73 7.23
N LYS A 237 4.56 13.97 8.14
CA LYS A 237 3.27 13.32 7.92
C LYS A 237 2.17 14.36 7.64
N HIS A 238 2.10 15.43 8.41
CA HIS A 238 1.08 16.48 8.21
C HIS A 238 1.21 17.15 6.84
N LEU A 239 2.46 17.46 6.43
CA LEU A 239 2.73 18.04 5.12
C LEU A 239 2.31 17.10 3.98
N LEU A 240 2.68 15.81 4.06
CA LEU A 240 2.31 14.82 3.04
C LEU A 240 0.81 14.58 2.95
N THR A 241 0.09 14.64 4.07
CA THR A 241 -1.37 14.60 4.08
C THR A 241 -1.91 15.76 3.26
N GLY A 242 -1.49 16.99 3.56
CA GLY A 242 -1.86 18.18 2.79
C GLY A 242 -1.63 18.03 1.29
N VAL A 243 -0.41 17.63 0.91
CA VAL A 243 -0.05 17.42 -0.49
C VAL A 243 -0.97 16.39 -1.14
N SER A 244 -1.18 15.23 -0.50
CA SER A 244 -1.96 14.14 -1.10
C SER A 244 -3.42 14.53 -1.37
N PHE A 245 -4.03 15.34 -0.49
CA PHE A 245 -5.40 15.84 -0.68
C PHE A 245 -5.48 17.05 -1.61
N MET A 246 -4.37 17.75 -1.84
CA MET A 246 -4.26 18.81 -2.84
C MET A 246 -4.18 18.25 -4.27
N LEU A 247 -3.49 17.11 -4.48
CA LEU A 247 -3.23 16.54 -5.80
C LEU A 247 -4.48 16.41 -6.70
N PRO A 248 -5.62 15.86 -6.24
CA PRO A 248 -6.80 15.72 -7.11
C PRO A 248 -7.29 17.05 -7.71
N MET A 249 -7.19 18.15 -6.96
CA MET A 249 -7.58 19.48 -7.45
C MET A 249 -6.62 20.00 -8.52
N VAL A 250 -5.34 19.72 -8.36
CA VAL A 250 -4.29 20.06 -9.33
C VAL A 250 -4.48 19.29 -10.63
N VAL A 251 -4.81 18.00 -10.54
CA VAL A 251 -5.07 17.16 -11.71
C VAL A 251 -6.32 17.64 -12.45
N ALA A 252 -7.43 17.82 -11.72
CA ALA A 252 -8.68 18.29 -12.32
C ALA A 252 -8.51 19.68 -12.95
N GLY A 253 -7.91 20.63 -12.23
CA GLY A 253 -7.69 21.99 -12.71
C GLY A 253 -6.76 22.06 -13.90
N GLY A 254 -5.59 21.42 -13.77
CA GLY A 254 -4.58 21.37 -14.82
C GLY A 254 -5.10 20.76 -16.12
N LEU A 255 -5.73 19.58 -16.07
CA LEU A 255 -6.24 18.90 -17.26
C LEU A 255 -7.39 19.65 -17.94
N LEU A 256 -8.29 20.29 -17.19
CA LEU A 256 -9.39 21.07 -17.78
C LEU A 256 -8.87 22.36 -18.45
N ILE A 257 -7.90 23.05 -17.83
CA ILE A 257 -7.20 24.16 -18.49
C ILE A 257 -6.53 23.66 -19.76
N ALA A 258 -5.84 22.53 -19.70
CA ALA A 258 -5.14 21.97 -20.84
C ALA A 258 -6.11 21.61 -21.98
N LEU A 259 -7.24 20.97 -21.69
CA LEU A 259 -8.29 20.66 -22.66
C LEU A 259 -8.90 21.92 -23.30
N SER A 260 -9.00 23.03 -22.56
CA SER A 260 -9.47 24.29 -23.13
C SER A 260 -8.58 24.79 -24.27
N LEU A 261 -7.27 24.56 -24.18
CA LEU A 261 -6.28 25.00 -25.17
C LEU A 261 -6.31 24.14 -26.45
N CYS A 262 -6.87 22.93 -26.40
CA CYS A 262 -7.07 22.08 -27.60
C CYS A 262 -8.02 22.71 -28.63
N PHE A 263 -8.91 23.63 -28.20
CA PHE A 263 -9.82 24.36 -29.09
C PHE A 263 -9.16 25.58 -29.77
N GLY A 264 -7.89 25.86 -29.45
CA GLY A 264 -7.15 27.03 -29.92
C GLY A 264 -6.89 28.04 -28.79
N LEU A 265 -5.79 28.78 -28.90
CA LEU A 265 -5.30 29.66 -27.84
C LEU A 265 -6.32 30.77 -27.46
N ASN A 266 -6.98 31.33 -28.46
CA ASN A 266 -7.95 32.42 -28.28
C ASN A 266 -9.38 31.90 -28.11
N ALA A 267 -9.62 30.59 -28.21
CA ALA A 267 -10.97 30.02 -28.12
C ALA A 267 -11.60 30.25 -26.74
N ALA A 268 -10.77 30.35 -25.70
CA ALA A 268 -11.19 30.67 -24.34
C ALA A 268 -11.47 32.16 -24.10
N GLU A 269 -11.16 33.05 -25.05
CA GLU A 269 -11.48 34.49 -24.97
C GLU A 269 -12.92 34.78 -25.37
N GLN A 270 -13.55 33.89 -26.14
CA GLN A 270 -14.96 33.99 -26.47
C GLN A 270 -15.80 33.57 -25.25
N ALA A 271 -16.32 34.56 -24.54
CA ALA A 271 -17.18 34.34 -23.37
C ALA A 271 -18.34 33.39 -23.71
N GLY A 272 -18.54 32.36 -22.88
CA GLY A 272 -19.58 31.34 -23.06
C GLY A 272 -19.23 30.19 -23.99
N SER A 273 -18.06 30.19 -24.64
CA SER A 273 -17.59 29.04 -25.42
C SER A 273 -17.27 27.85 -24.51
N LEU A 274 -17.29 26.63 -25.06
CA LEU A 274 -16.87 25.44 -24.31
C LEU A 274 -15.43 25.59 -23.79
N ALA A 275 -14.53 26.16 -24.58
CA ALA A 275 -13.15 26.39 -24.17
C ALA A 275 -13.07 27.39 -22.99
N ALA A 276 -13.84 28.48 -23.03
CA ALA A 276 -13.89 29.45 -21.93
C ALA A 276 -14.43 28.80 -20.64
N VAL A 277 -15.49 28.01 -20.74
CA VAL A 277 -16.08 27.29 -19.60
C VAL A 277 -15.10 26.25 -19.04
N LEU A 278 -14.43 25.47 -19.90
CA LEU A 278 -13.41 24.50 -19.47
C LEU A 278 -12.24 25.19 -18.73
N LYS A 279 -11.74 26.30 -19.27
CA LYS A 279 -10.69 27.11 -18.63
C LYS A 279 -11.16 27.65 -17.28
N GLN A 280 -12.40 28.12 -17.19
CA GLN A 280 -12.98 28.66 -15.95
C GLN A 280 -13.13 27.58 -14.88
N ILE A 281 -13.68 26.40 -15.22
CA ILE A 281 -13.79 25.27 -14.29
C ILE A 281 -12.39 24.84 -13.83
N GLY A 282 -11.45 24.74 -14.77
CA GLY A 282 -10.08 24.36 -14.46
C GLY A 282 -9.38 25.36 -13.54
N ALA A 283 -9.52 26.66 -13.79
CA ALA A 283 -8.98 27.72 -12.94
C ALA A 283 -9.63 27.72 -11.54
N ALA A 284 -10.94 27.45 -11.45
CA ALA A 284 -11.63 27.32 -10.17
C ALA A 284 -11.04 26.15 -9.36
N ALA A 285 -10.88 24.97 -9.98
CA ALA A 285 -10.26 23.81 -9.33
C ALA A 285 -8.80 24.08 -8.91
N PHE A 286 -8.02 24.75 -9.77
CA PHE A 286 -6.63 25.10 -9.49
C PHE A 286 -6.50 26.10 -8.33
N SER A 287 -7.43 27.06 -8.21
CA SER A 287 -7.41 28.03 -7.11
C SER A 287 -7.64 27.40 -5.72
N LEU A 288 -8.27 26.22 -5.66
CA LEU A 288 -8.46 25.44 -4.44
C LEU A 288 -7.23 24.63 -4.01
N MET A 289 -6.17 24.60 -4.82
CA MET A 289 -4.93 23.88 -4.52
C MET A 289 -4.33 24.27 -3.15
N VAL A 290 -4.02 25.56 -2.97
CA VAL A 290 -3.39 26.07 -1.74
C VAL A 290 -4.34 25.98 -0.53
N PRO A 291 -5.65 26.32 -0.66
CA PRO A 291 -6.63 26.03 0.39
C PRO A 291 -6.64 24.56 0.81
N MET A 292 -6.71 23.61 -0.13
CA MET A 292 -6.77 22.17 0.17
C MET A 292 -5.50 21.71 0.88
N LEU A 293 -4.32 22.14 0.42
CA LEU A 293 -3.06 21.88 1.10
C LEU A 293 -3.13 22.32 2.57
N ALA A 294 -3.47 23.58 2.82
CA ALA A 294 -3.50 24.16 4.16
C ALA A 294 -4.56 23.49 5.05
N GLY A 295 -5.76 23.28 4.51
CA GLY A 295 -6.88 22.62 5.16
C GLY A 295 -6.54 21.21 5.61
N TYR A 296 -5.90 20.41 4.75
CA TYR A 296 -5.56 19.03 5.07
C TYR A 296 -4.29 18.87 5.93
N ILE A 297 -3.37 19.85 5.93
CA ILE A 297 -2.34 19.95 6.97
C ILE A 297 -3.00 20.19 8.33
N ALA A 298 -3.91 21.16 8.41
CA ALA A 298 -4.61 21.51 9.64
C ALA A 298 -5.48 20.35 10.15
N TYR A 299 -6.18 19.67 9.23
CA TYR A 299 -6.94 18.46 9.51
C TYR A 299 -6.05 17.35 10.06
N SER A 300 -4.86 17.15 9.49
CA SER A 300 -3.96 16.11 9.99
C SER A 300 -3.46 16.36 11.42
N ILE A 301 -3.55 17.59 11.93
CA ILE A 301 -3.12 18.01 13.28
C ILE A 301 -4.29 18.03 14.27
N ALA A 302 -5.45 18.54 13.85
CA ALA A 302 -6.59 18.87 14.71
C ALA A 302 -7.91 18.21 14.29
N ASP A 303 -7.87 17.25 13.37
CA ASP A 303 -9.03 16.60 12.75
C ASP A 303 -10.00 17.61 12.10
N ARG A 304 -11.28 17.25 11.98
CA ARG A 304 -12.33 18.06 11.33
C ARG A 304 -12.37 19.54 11.79
N PRO A 305 -12.18 19.87 13.09
CA PRO A 305 -12.14 21.26 13.55
C PRO A 305 -11.07 22.13 12.88
N GLY A 306 -9.96 21.54 12.41
CA GLY A 306 -8.88 22.27 11.74
C GLY A 306 -9.19 22.65 10.29
N LEU A 307 -10.21 22.05 9.66
CA LEU A 307 -10.47 22.23 8.24
C LEU A 307 -10.84 23.68 7.88
N ALA A 308 -11.84 24.26 8.56
CA ALA A 308 -12.27 25.63 8.29
C ALA A 308 -11.13 26.66 8.41
N PRO A 309 -10.40 26.74 9.55
CA PRO A 309 -9.30 27.69 9.67
C PRO A 309 -8.16 27.41 8.67
N GLY A 310 -7.90 26.15 8.34
CA GLY A 310 -6.86 25.79 7.38
C GLY A 310 -7.22 26.17 5.94
N LEU A 311 -8.43 25.84 5.49
CA LEU A 311 -8.91 26.19 4.14
C LEU A 311 -8.95 27.70 3.93
N VAL A 312 -9.52 28.43 4.89
CA VAL A 312 -9.59 29.91 4.83
C VAL A 312 -8.19 30.51 4.92
N GLY A 313 -7.34 30.01 5.82
CA GLY A 313 -5.94 30.46 5.92
C GLY A 313 -5.15 30.24 4.63
N GLY A 314 -5.34 29.09 3.96
CA GLY A 314 -4.73 28.83 2.66
C GLY A 314 -5.26 29.73 1.54
N LEU A 315 -6.55 30.08 1.56
CA LEU A 315 -7.11 31.05 0.62
C LEU A 315 -6.53 32.45 0.85
N ILE A 316 -6.39 32.88 2.11
CA ILE A 316 -5.73 34.14 2.48
C ILE A 316 -4.27 34.13 2.02
N ALA A 317 -3.54 33.01 2.15
CA ALA A 317 -2.17 32.90 1.67
C ALA A 317 -2.05 33.19 0.17
N THR A 318 -2.98 32.67 -0.64
CA THR A 318 -3.04 32.99 -2.08
C THR A 318 -3.36 34.47 -2.31
N GLN A 319 -4.32 35.04 -1.59
CA GLN A 319 -4.70 36.46 -1.72
C GLN A 319 -3.57 37.43 -1.34
N LEU A 320 -2.74 37.05 -0.37
CA LEU A 320 -1.57 37.82 0.07
C LEU A 320 -0.33 37.59 -0.81
N ASN A 321 -0.45 36.84 -1.91
CA ASN A 321 0.68 36.43 -2.77
C ASN A 321 1.77 35.65 -2.03
N ALA A 322 1.45 35.03 -0.89
CA ALA A 322 2.37 34.14 -0.17
C ALA A 322 2.48 32.75 -0.82
N GLY A 323 1.60 32.46 -1.79
CA GLY A 323 1.62 31.26 -2.62
C GLY A 323 1.51 29.96 -1.81
N PHE A 324 2.09 28.90 -2.37
CA PHE A 324 2.15 27.58 -1.72
C PHE A 324 2.87 27.61 -0.36
N LEU A 325 3.93 28.43 -0.22
CA LEU A 325 4.67 28.55 1.04
C LEU A 325 3.80 29.13 2.15
N GLY A 326 3.03 30.18 1.84
CA GLY A 326 2.02 30.72 2.74
C GLY A 326 0.94 29.69 3.10
N GLY A 327 0.53 28.84 2.15
CA GLY A 327 -0.41 27.75 2.41
C GLY A 327 0.11 26.72 3.42
N ILE A 328 1.39 26.33 3.32
CA ILE A 328 2.02 25.45 4.32
C ILE A 328 1.97 26.10 5.71
N VAL A 329 2.44 27.35 5.80
CA VAL A 329 2.49 28.08 7.07
C VAL A 329 1.09 28.24 7.66
N ALA A 330 0.11 28.65 6.85
CA ALA A 330 -1.28 28.78 7.25
C ALA A 330 -1.87 27.45 7.72
N GLY A 331 -1.55 26.33 7.06
CA GLY A 331 -2.02 25.00 7.45
C GLY A 331 -1.50 24.56 8.81
N PHE A 332 -0.21 24.73 9.08
CA PHE A 332 0.36 24.41 10.41
C PHE A 332 -0.17 25.34 11.49
N LEU A 333 -0.24 26.65 11.20
CA LEU A 333 -0.80 27.65 12.10
C LEU A 333 -2.25 27.30 12.48
N ALA A 334 -3.08 27.02 11.48
CA ALA A 334 -4.47 26.63 11.68
C ALA A 334 -4.62 25.33 12.45
N GLY A 335 -3.82 24.30 12.14
CA GLY A 335 -3.84 23.03 12.86
C GLY A 335 -3.53 23.20 14.34
N TYR A 336 -2.44 23.90 14.69
CA TYR A 336 -2.06 24.07 16.08
C TYR A 336 -3.00 25.00 16.85
N ILE A 337 -3.52 26.07 16.23
CA ILE A 337 -4.54 26.93 16.86
C ILE A 337 -5.83 26.15 17.10
N ALA A 338 -6.30 25.39 16.10
CA ALA A 338 -7.51 24.59 16.25
C ALA A 338 -7.35 23.53 17.35
N LEU A 339 -6.20 22.85 17.40
CA LEU A 339 -5.88 21.88 18.45
C LEU A 339 -5.83 22.53 19.83
N PHE A 340 -5.26 23.73 19.94
CA PHE A 340 -5.19 24.48 21.19
C PHE A 340 -6.60 24.86 21.68
N LEU A 341 -7.43 25.42 20.80
CA LEU A 341 -8.81 25.81 21.13
C LEU A 341 -9.63 24.58 21.54
N ALA A 342 -9.52 23.47 20.81
CA ALA A 342 -10.22 22.23 21.12
C ALA A 342 -9.84 21.67 22.50
N LYS A 343 -8.57 21.76 22.89
CA LYS A 343 -8.07 21.20 24.16
C LYS A 343 -8.28 22.13 25.36
N LYS A 344 -8.15 23.44 25.19
CA LYS A 344 -8.16 24.39 26.31
C LYS A 344 -9.56 24.86 26.68
N ILE A 345 -10.47 24.94 25.72
CA ILE A 345 -11.85 25.33 25.98
C ILE A 345 -12.54 24.11 26.60
N LYS A 346 -13.01 24.25 27.84
CA LYS A 346 -13.78 23.22 28.56
C LYS A 346 -15.23 23.67 28.61
N LEU A 347 -16.16 22.81 28.20
CA LEU A 347 -17.60 23.07 28.24
C LEU A 347 -18.30 21.99 29.06
N PRO A 348 -19.49 22.26 29.59
CA PRO A 348 -20.33 21.20 30.15
C PRO A 348 -20.73 20.19 29.07
N THR A 349 -20.98 18.94 29.45
CA THR A 349 -21.26 17.81 28.53
C THR A 349 -22.36 18.10 27.51
N SER A 350 -23.37 18.90 27.87
CA SER A 350 -24.46 19.32 26.98
C SER A 350 -24.02 20.23 25.83
N LEU A 351 -22.88 20.91 25.95
CA LEU A 351 -22.38 21.92 25.00
C LEU A 351 -21.06 21.50 24.32
N GLU A 352 -20.51 20.33 24.63
CA GLU A 352 -19.24 19.86 24.05
C GLU A 352 -19.27 19.82 22.50
N ALA A 353 -20.42 19.54 21.90
CA ALA A 353 -20.62 19.56 20.45
C ALA A 353 -20.40 20.95 19.82
N LEU A 354 -20.55 22.05 20.58
CA LEU A 354 -20.31 23.42 20.08
C LEU A 354 -18.84 23.67 19.77
N LYS A 355 -17.90 22.95 20.39
CA LYS A 355 -16.48 23.16 20.16
C LYS A 355 -16.08 22.90 18.70
N PRO A 356 -16.28 21.68 18.14
CA PRO A 356 -15.90 21.40 16.77
C PRO A 356 -16.80 22.08 15.74
N ILE A 357 -18.05 22.41 16.09
CA ILE A 357 -19.04 22.95 15.14
C ILE A 357 -18.94 24.48 15.00
N LEU A 358 -18.79 25.19 16.12
CA LEU A 358 -18.89 26.65 16.15
C LEU A 358 -17.62 27.32 16.65
N ILE A 359 -17.14 26.93 17.84
CA ILE A 359 -16.12 27.69 18.55
C ILE A 359 -14.77 27.58 17.85
N VAL A 360 -14.31 26.38 17.54
CA VAL A 360 -13.02 26.16 16.88
C VAL A 360 -13.03 26.71 15.46
N PRO A 361 -14.06 26.45 14.61
CA PRO A 361 -14.13 27.07 13.29
C PRO A 361 -14.13 28.60 13.34
N LEU A 362 -14.91 29.22 14.22
CA LEU A 362 -15.01 30.68 14.31
C LEU A 362 -13.72 31.31 14.85
N LEU A 363 -13.30 30.94 16.05
CA LEU A 363 -12.13 31.54 16.71
C LEU A 363 -10.83 31.14 16.04
N GLY A 364 -10.75 29.90 15.55
CA GLY A 364 -9.61 29.42 14.77
C GLY A 364 -9.45 30.22 13.50
N THR A 365 -10.51 30.39 12.72
CA THR A 365 -10.44 31.13 11.45
C THR A 365 -10.12 32.60 11.68
N LEU A 366 -10.75 33.22 12.69
CA LEU A 366 -10.45 34.60 13.08
C LEU A 366 -8.98 34.77 13.45
N SER A 367 -8.45 33.89 14.32
CA SER A 367 -7.07 33.98 14.78
C SER A 367 -6.07 33.76 13.65
N VAL A 368 -6.27 32.72 12.83
CA VAL A 368 -5.41 32.44 11.66
C VAL A 368 -5.46 33.58 10.67
N GLY A 369 -6.64 34.11 10.36
CA GLY A 369 -6.81 35.23 9.45
C GLY A 369 -6.08 36.47 9.94
N LEU A 370 -6.27 36.87 11.20
CA LEU A 370 -5.58 38.02 11.78
C LEU A 370 -4.06 37.85 11.78
N ILE A 371 -3.56 36.67 12.14
CA ILE A 371 -2.11 36.41 12.14
C ILE A 371 -1.57 36.44 10.70
N MET A 372 -2.28 35.88 9.73
CA MET A 372 -1.87 35.92 8.32
C MET A 372 -1.86 37.34 7.76
N PHE A 373 -2.87 38.17 8.03
CA PHE A 373 -2.91 39.54 7.53
C PHE A 373 -1.87 40.45 8.20
N TYR A 374 -1.70 40.37 9.52
CA TYR A 374 -0.90 41.35 10.26
C TYR A 374 0.54 40.92 10.54
N VAL A 375 0.82 39.61 10.62
CA VAL A 375 2.11 39.12 11.14
C VAL A 375 2.86 38.26 10.12
N VAL A 376 2.19 37.27 9.52
CA VAL A 376 2.87 36.18 8.81
C VAL A 376 2.83 36.33 7.29
N GLY A 377 1.70 36.74 6.72
CA GLY A 377 1.48 36.66 5.27
C GLY A 377 2.44 37.54 4.47
N HIS A 378 2.66 38.79 4.90
CA HIS A 378 3.58 39.71 4.21
C HIS A 378 5.05 39.23 4.23
N PRO A 379 5.64 38.86 5.39
CA PRO A 379 7.00 38.30 5.41
C PRO A 379 7.14 37.05 4.54
N VAL A 380 6.15 36.15 4.55
CA VAL A 380 6.19 34.93 3.74
C VAL A 380 6.09 35.26 2.25
N ALA A 381 5.26 36.22 1.85
CA ALA A 381 5.17 36.69 0.47
C ALA A 381 6.51 37.28 -0.02
N GLN A 382 7.22 38.04 0.81
CA GLN A 382 8.55 38.56 0.48
C GLN A 382 9.58 37.45 0.27
N ILE A 383 9.59 36.44 1.15
CA ILE A 383 10.46 35.27 1.00
C ILE A 383 10.13 34.52 -0.30
N PHE A 384 8.85 34.36 -0.59
CA PHE A 384 8.38 33.67 -1.78
C PHE A 384 8.77 34.41 -3.06
N GLU A 385 8.65 35.74 -3.07
CA GLU A 385 9.10 36.60 -4.17
C GLU A 385 10.61 36.52 -4.37
N MET A 386 11.41 36.58 -3.30
CA MET A 386 12.86 36.41 -3.36
C MET A 386 13.25 35.04 -3.94
N MET A 387 12.55 33.98 -3.55
CA MET A 387 12.77 32.64 -4.09
C MET A 387 12.42 32.60 -5.58
N LYS A 388 11.30 33.21 -5.98
CA LYS A 388 10.89 33.31 -7.40
C LYS A 388 11.94 34.04 -8.23
N ASP A 389 12.43 35.18 -7.75
CA ASP A 389 13.45 35.98 -8.43
C ASP A 389 14.77 35.21 -8.54
N PHE A 390 15.15 34.48 -7.50
CA PHE A 390 16.33 33.62 -7.53
C PHE A 390 16.19 32.52 -8.59
N LEU A 391 15.03 31.86 -8.67
CA LEU A 391 14.77 30.78 -9.63
C LEU A 391 14.69 31.28 -11.07
N ASN A 392 14.06 32.42 -11.30
CA ASN A 392 13.89 32.98 -12.65
C ASN A 392 15.18 33.61 -13.19
N ASN A 393 16.08 34.08 -12.32
CA ASN A 393 17.36 34.66 -12.71
C ASN A 393 18.54 33.69 -12.54
N MET A 394 18.27 32.40 -12.30
CA MET A 394 19.34 31.42 -12.12
C MET A 394 20.07 31.16 -13.44
N GLY A 395 21.40 31.15 -13.41
CA GLY A 395 22.21 30.78 -14.57
C GLY A 395 22.00 29.32 -15.01
N THR A 396 22.33 29.01 -16.26
CA THR A 396 22.12 27.68 -16.87
C THR A 396 22.69 26.53 -16.04
N THR A 397 23.84 26.71 -15.40
CA THR A 397 24.45 25.68 -14.54
C THR A 397 23.57 25.32 -13.34
N ASN A 398 23.02 26.32 -12.65
CA ASN A 398 22.13 26.07 -11.51
C ASN A 398 20.80 25.47 -11.98
N ALA A 399 20.30 25.91 -13.13
CA ALA A 399 19.10 25.34 -13.75
C ALA A 399 19.29 23.84 -14.04
N VAL A 400 20.43 23.45 -14.63
CA VAL A 400 20.76 22.04 -14.89
C VAL A 400 20.88 21.23 -13.60
N LEU A 401 21.55 21.75 -12.57
CA LEU A 401 21.65 21.09 -11.27
C LEU A 401 20.28 20.89 -10.62
N MET A 402 19.42 21.91 -10.69
CA MET A 402 18.04 21.82 -10.19
C MET A 402 17.25 20.76 -10.97
N GLY A 403 17.34 20.74 -12.30
CA GLY A 403 16.71 19.73 -13.14
C GLY A 403 17.14 18.32 -12.75
N ILE A 404 18.44 18.09 -12.56
CA ILE A 404 19.00 16.81 -12.10
C ILE A 404 18.36 16.39 -10.78
N VAL A 405 18.34 17.29 -9.79
CA VAL A 405 17.82 16.99 -8.44
C VAL A 405 16.33 16.66 -8.50
N LEU A 406 15.52 17.50 -9.14
CA LEU A 406 14.06 17.34 -9.20
C LEU A 406 13.67 16.05 -9.93
N ALA A 407 14.26 15.79 -11.10
CA ALA A 407 13.96 14.58 -11.85
C ALA A 407 14.47 13.30 -11.15
N SER A 408 15.59 13.39 -10.43
CA SER A 408 16.08 12.29 -9.58
C SER A 408 15.11 11.99 -8.44
N MET A 409 14.61 13.01 -7.75
CA MET A 409 13.64 12.86 -6.66
C MET A 409 12.37 12.12 -7.11
N MET A 410 11.93 12.36 -8.34
CA MET A 410 10.79 11.64 -8.93
C MET A 410 11.04 10.14 -9.11
N CYS A 411 12.30 9.73 -9.23
CA CYS A 411 12.69 8.34 -9.49
C CYS A 411 13.02 7.54 -8.22
N ILE A 412 13.28 8.20 -7.07
CA ILE A 412 13.80 7.54 -5.86
C ILE A 412 12.80 6.53 -5.27
N ASP A 413 11.54 6.92 -5.16
CA ASP A 413 10.52 6.12 -4.45
C ASP A 413 9.23 5.88 -5.24
N LEU A 414 9.24 6.16 -6.55
CA LEU A 414 8.22 5.74 -7.53
C LEU A 414 6.78 6.06 -7.10
N GLY A 415 6.51 7.33 -6.76
CA GLY A 415 5.22 7.81 -6.25
C GLY A 415 5.14 7.89 -4.72
N GLY A 416 6.27 7.66 -4.05
CA GLY A 416 6.41 7.79 -2.61
C GLY A 416 6.56 9.24 -2.12
N PRO A 417 6.91 9.40 -0.83
CA PRO A 417 7.02 10.70 -0.19
C PRO A 417 8.01 11.72 -0.80
N ILE A 418 9.15 11.27 -1.35
CA ILE A 418 10.18 12.11 -1.98
C ILE A 418 9.68 12.60 -3.35
N ASN A 419 9.12 11.71 -4.15
CA ASN A 419 8.47 12.05 -5.41
C ASN A 419 7.35 13.08 -5.20
N LYS A 420 6.45 12.83 -4.23
CA LYS A 420 5.38 13.78 -3.89
C LYS A 420 5.89 15.12 -3.39
N ALA A 421 7.01 15.16 -2.66
CA ALA A 421 7.61 16.40 -2.20
C ALA A 421 8.16 17.23 -3.37
N ALA A 422 8.89 16.59 -4.30
CA ALA A 422 9.36 17.25 -5.52
C ALA A 422 8.18 17.79 -6.34
N TYR A 423 7.15 16.97 -6.54
CA TYR A 423 5.95 17.36 -7.27
C TYR A 423 5.21 18.53 -6.61
N ALA A 424 5.00 18.49 -5.29
CA ALA A 424 4.33 19.57 -4.55
C ALA A 424 5.09 20.90 -4.68
N PHE A 425 6.42 20.85 -4.58
CA PHE A 425 7.28 22.00 -4.77
C PHE A 425 7.10 22.60 -6.17
N THR A 426 7.21 21.80 -7.24
CA THR A 426 7.13 22.33 -8.60
C THR A 426 5.73 22.77 -9.02
N VAL A 427 4.69 22.10 -8.52
CA VAL A 427 3.31 22.56 -8.69
C VAL A 427 3.07 23.88 -7.96
N GLY A 428 3.63 24.05 -6.76
CA GLY A 428 3.58 25.33 -6.05
C GLY A 428 4.23 26.47 -6.84
N LEU A 429 5.26 26.18 -7.63
CA LEU A 429 5.94 27.16 -8.49
C LEU A 429 5.10 27.57 -9.71
N LEU A 430 4.15 26.74 -10.17
CA LEU A 430 3.23 27.11 -11.25
C LEU A 430 2.38 28.33 -10.91
N THR A 431 2.08 28.59 -9.64
CA THR A 431 1.32 29.79 -9.24
C THR A 431 2.09 31.08 -9.46
N THR A 432 3.39 30.99 -9.78
CA THR A 432 4.30 32.13 -9.99
C THR A 432 4.85 32.21 -11.41
N ASN A 433 4.30 31.42 -12.33
CA ASN A 433 4.79 31.30 -13.70
C ASN A 433 6.23 30.79 -13.82
N THR A 434 6.70 30.01 -12.84
CA THR A 434 8.02 29.37 -12.89
C THR A 434 7.87 27.94 -13.40
N TYR A 435 8.05 27.73 -14.71
CA TYR A 435 7.59 26.52 -15.41
C TYR A 435 8.64 25.42 -15.63
N MET A 436 9.94 25.77 -15.71
CA MET A 436 10.99 24.79 -15.96
C MET A 436 11.05 23.68 -14.89
N PRO A 437 10.96 23.97 -13.57
CA PRO A 437 10.93 22.92 -12.55
C PRO A 437 9.82 21.89 -12.79
N MET A 438 8.64 22.34 -13.20
CA MET A 438 7.51 21.45 -13.49
C MET A 438 7.81 20.54 -14.69
N ALA A 439 8.44 21.07 -15.74
CA ALA A 439 8.88 20.27 -16.90
C ALA A 439 9.87 19.18 -16.48
N ALA A 440 10.86 19.50 -15.66
CA ALA A 440 11.88 18.54 -15.22
C ALA A 440 11.27 17.43 -14.36
N THR A 441 10.40 17.79 -13.43
CA THR A 441 9.68 16.85 -12.56
C THR A 441 8.76 15.94 -13.38
N MET A 442 7.99 16.49 -14.33
CA MET A 442 7.07 15.68 -15.13
C MET A 442 7.85 14.70 -16.03
N ALA A 443 8.87 15.17 -16.73
CA ALA A 443 9.72 14.33 -17.56
C ALA A 443 10.39 13.22 -16.73
N GLY A 444 10.95 13.58 -15.57
CA GLY A 444 11.57 12.64 -14.64
C GLY A 444 10.60 11.55 -14.15
N GLY A 445 9.35 11.88 -13.83
CA GLY A 445 8.38 10.87 -13.38
C GLY A 445 7.88 9.92 -14.48
N MET A 446 8.04 10.27 -15.77
CA MET A 446 7.72 9.36 -16.88
C MET A 446 8.82 8.29 -17.09
N VAL A 447 10.07 8.63 -16.78
CA VAL A 447 11.26 7.81 -17.08
C VAL A 447 11.25 6.41 -16.45
N PRO A 448 10.91 6.21 -15.16
CA PRO A 448 11.02 4.89 -14.53
C PRO A 448 10.20 3.81 -15.23
N ALA A 449 8.92 4.10 -15.50
CA ALA A 449 8.00 3.11 -16.05
C ALA A 449 8.29 2.83 -17.54
N ILE A 450 8.63 3.86 -18.33
CA ILE A 450 9.08 3.68 -19.73
C ILE A 450 10.40 2.92 -19.77
N GLY A 451 11.34 3.23 -18.87
CA GLY A 451 12.62 2.54 -18.75
C GLY A 451 12.48 1.06 -18.43
N MET A 452 11.57 0.69 -17.53
CA MET A 452 11.27 -0.72 -17.24
C MET A 452 10.67 -1.43 -18.46
N ALA A 453 9.77 -0.77 -19.20
CA ALA A 453 9.25 -1.32 -20.44
C ALA A 453 10.38 -1.60 -21.45
N ILE A 454 11.28 -0.63 -21.66
CA ILE A 454 12.45 -0.78 -22.53
C ILE A 454 13.35 -1.94 -22.08
N ALA A 455 13.60 -2.08 -20.77
CA ALA A 455 14.41 -3.18 -20.24
C ALA A 455 13.81 -4.57 -20.58
N THR A 456 12.48 -4.70 -20.48
CA THR A 456 11.78 -5.96 -20.81
C THR A 456 11.83 -6.29 -22.30
N LEU A 457 11.89 -5.28 -23.17
CA LEU A 457 12.05 -5.45 -24.62
C LEU A 457 13.50 -5.82 -24.98
N LEU A 458 14.49 -5.11 -24.43
CA LEU A 458 15.91 -5.32 -24.74
C LEU A 458 16.44 -6.66 -24.21
N ALA A 459 16.07 -7.04 -22.99
CA ALA A 459 16.57 -8.24 -22.34
C ALA A 459 15.46 -9.26 -22.07
N LYS A 460 14.53 -9.45 -23.02
CA LYS A 460 13.34 -10.32 -22.93
C LYS A 460 13.60 -11.73 -22.35
N GLN A 461 14.79 -12.28 -22.56
CA GLN A 461 15.21 -13.61 -22.06
C GLN A 461 15.51 -13.65 -20.56
N LYS A 462 15.71 -12.48 -19.92
CA LYS A 462 15.99 -12.34 -18.48
C LYS A 462 14.71 -12.09 -17.65
N PHE A 463 13.57 -11.89 -18.30
CA PHE A 463 12.29 -11.59 -17.64
C PHE A 463 11.33 -12.76 -17.80
N ASN A 464 10.59 -13.06 -16.72
CA ASN A 464 9.51 -14.04 -16.78
C ASN A 464 8.26 -13.47 -17.47
N GLN A 465 7.25 -14.31 -17.74
CA GLN A 465 6.07 -13.86 -18.48
C GLN A 465 5.31 -12.72 -17.79
N SER A 466 5.12 -12.79 -16.47
CA SER A 466 4.42 -11.75 -15.72
C SER A 466 5.15 -10.41 -15.72
N GLU A 467 6.48 -10.42 -15.65
CA GLU A 467 7.28 -9.20 -15.77
C GLU A 467 7.24 -8.60 -17.18
N ARG A 468 7.16 -9.44 -18.23
CA ARG A 468 7.03 -8.96 -19.61
C ARG A 468 5.67 -8.30 -19.84
N ASP A 469 4.60 -8.84 -19.26
CA ASP A 469 3.28 -8.25 -19.36
C ASP A 469 3.17 -6.99 -18.48
N ALA A 470 3.79 -6.98 -17.30
CA ALA A 470 3.96 -5.77 -16.51
C ALA A 470 4.75 -4.68 -17.25
N GLY A 471 5.75 -5.04 -18.06
CA GLY A 471 6.51 -4.09 -18.88
C GLY A 471 5.65 -3.38 -19.93
N LYS A 472 4.73 -4.09 -20.57
CA LYS A 472 3.77 -3.48 -21.52
C LYS A 472 2.85 -2.49 -20.80
N ALA A 473 2.34 -2.86 -19.63
CA ALA A 473 1.53 -1.96 -18.81
C ALA A 473 2.33 -0.73 -18.34
N ALA A 474 3.58 -0.95 -17.90
CA ALA A 474 4.48 0.12 -17.47
C ALA A 474 4.76 1.14 -18.57
N PHE A 475 4.83 0.72 -19.84
CA PHE A 475 4.99 1.66 -20.95
C PHE A 475 3.83 2.67 -21.01
N VAL A 476 2.59 2.18 -20.99
CA VAL A 476 1.39 3.02 -21.04
C VAL A 476 1.30 3.92 -19.81
N LEU A 477 1.56 3.36 -18.62
CA LEU A 477 1.57 4.12 -17.37
C LEU A 477 2.63 5.23 -17.38
N GLY A 478 3.83 4.96 -17.89
CA GLY A 478 4.89 5.95 -18.01
C GLY A 478 4.53 7.09 -18.97
N LEU A 479 3.87 6.79 -20.09
CA LEU A 479 3.32 7.81 -20.98
C LEU A 479 2.29 8.70 -20.29
N CYS A 480 1.54 8.16 -19.34
CA CYS A 480 0.57 8.89 -18.52
C CYS A 480 1.18 9.62 -17.31
N PHE A 481 2.51 9.69 -17.18
CA PHE A 481 3.18 10.25 -15.99
C PHE A 481 2.86 9.48 -14.69
N ILE A 482 2.74 8.16 -14.79
CA ILE A 482 2.52 7.25 -13.64
C ILE A 482 3.80 6.43 -13.42
N SER A 483 4.66 6.93 -12.53
CA SER A 483 5.94 6.31 -12.18
C SER A 483 5.79 4.94 -11.49
N GLU A 484 4.61 4.69 -10.92
CA GLU A 484 4.22 3.48 -10.20
C GLU A 484 4.25 2.23 -11.08
N GLY A 485 4.19 2.38 -12.41
CA GLY A 485 4.39 1.28 -13.35
C GLY A 485 5.72 0.54 -13.17
N ALA A 486 6.72 1.17 -12.53
CA ALA A 486 8.00 0.55 -12.20
C ALA A 486 8.00 -0.21 -10.84
N ILE A 487 6.99 -0.04 -9.98
CA ILE A 487 6.92 -0.69 -8.66
C ILE A 487 7.04 -2.22 -8.74
N PRO A 488 6.38 -2.94 -9.66
CA PRO A 488 6.51 -4.40 -9.74
C PRO A 488 7.95 -4.88 -9.95
N PHE A 489 8.76 -4.08 -10.66
CA PHE A 489 10.17 -4.36 -10.91
C PHE A 489 11.03 -3.98 -9.70
N ALA A 490 10.80 -2.80 -9.13
CA ALA A 490 11.53 -2.33 -7.96
C ALA A 490 11.24 -3.16 -6.70
N ALA A 491 10.05 -3.75 -6.58
CA ALA A 491 9.70 -4.65 -5.49
C ALA A 491 10.54 -5.95 -5.52
N LYS A 492 10.91 -6.41 -6.72
CA LYS A 492 11.75 -7.61 -6.92
C LYS A 492 13.24 -7.31 -6.88
N ASP A 493 13.67 -6.23 -7.52
CA ASP A 493 15.09 -5.86 -7.66
C ASP A 493 15.34 -4.37 -7.34
N PRO A 494 15.12 -3.94 -6.08
CA PRO A 494 15.20 -2.51 -5.71
C PRO A 494 16.60 -1.94 -5.88
N ILE A 495 17.63 -2.75 -5.61
CA ILE A 495 19.04 -2.33 -5.62
C ILE A 495 19.49 -1.96 -7.04
N ARG A 496 18.90 -2.55 -8.08
CA ARG A 496 19.27 -2.25 -9.47
C ARG A 496 18.28 -1.31 -10.16
N VAL A 497 16.99 -1.46 -9.89
CA VAL A 497 15.96 -0.63 -10.53
C VAL A 497 16.06 0.83 -10.08
N ILE A 498 16.13 1.09 -8.77
CA ILE A 498 16.09 2.48 -8.27
C ILE A 498 17.31 3.29 -8.76
N PRO A 499 18.57 2.81 -8.65
CA PRO A 499 19.71 3.56 -9.18
C PRO A 499 19.67 3.75 -10.70
N ALA A 500 19.16 2.76 -11.46
CA ALA A 500 18.99 2.90 -12.91
C ALA A 500 17.97 4.01 -13.25
N CYS A 501 16.84 4.04 -12.54
CA CYS A 501 15.83 5.08 -12.69
C CYS A 501 16.38 6.46 -12.32
N ILE A 502 17.13 6.57 -11.20
CA ILE A 502 17.76 7.84 -10.79
C ILE A 502 18.75 8.32 -11.87
N ALA A 503 19.58 7.44 -12.42
CA ALA A 503 20.52 7.81 -13.47
C ALA A 503 19.80 8.33 -14.73
N GLY A 504 18.74 7.65 -15.17
CA GLY A 504 17.93 8.12 -16.29
C GLY A 504 17.21 9.43 -16.00
N GLY A 505 16.59 9.54 -14.83
CA GLY A 505 15.91 10.76 -14.37
C GLY A 505 16.84 11.96 -14.28
N ALA A 506 18.03 11.79 -13.71
CA ALA A 506 19.05 12.83 -13.63
C ALA A 506 19.42 13.38 -15.01
N VAL A 507 19.65 12.49 -15.99
CA VAL A 507 19.96 12.90 -17.37
C VAL A 507 18.77 13.60 -18.03
N THR A 508 17.55 13.08 -17.85
CA THR A 508 16.34 13.74 -18.36
C THR A 508 16.17 15.14 -17.79
N GLY A 509 16.32 15.31 -16.47
CA GLY A 509 16.23 16.60 -15.81
C GLY A 509 17.31 17.59 -16.26
N ALA A 510 18.54 17.11 -16.44
CA ALA A 510 19.63 17.92 -16.99
C ALA A 510 19.31 18.42 -18.40
N LEU A 511 18.85 17.53 -19.28
CA LEU A 511 18.51 17.86 -20.66
C LEU A 511 17.32 18.82 -20.75
N VAL A 512 16.26 18.59 -19.96
CA VAL A 512 15.09 19.48 -19.89
C VAL A 512 15.51 20.90 -19.50
N ALA A 513 16.37 21.03 -18.49
CA ALA A 513 16.89 22.33 -18.06
C ALA A 513 17.80 22.98 -19.12
N LEU A 514 18.66 22.18 -19.77
CA LEU A 514 19.60 22.66 -20.80
C LEU A 514 18.88 23.11 -22.07
N PHE A 515 17.76 22.47 -22.41
CA PHE A 515 16.90 22.83 -23.53
C PHE A 515 15.89 23.93 -23.21
N HIS A 516 15.92 24.48 -21.99
CA HIS A 516 14.96 25.49 -21.53
C HIS A 516 13.50 25.07 -21.74
N CYS A 517 13.22 23.79 -21.52
CA CYS A 517 11.87 23.25 -21.60
C CYS A 517 11.03 23.73 -20.40
N GLU A 518 9.85 24.26 -20.69
CA GLU A 518 8.91 24.85 -19.74
C GLU A 518 7.55 24.19 -19.91
N LEU A 519 6.90 23.84 -18.79
CA LEU A 519 5.61 23.16 -18.79
C LEU A 519 4.64 23.90 -17.88
N VAL A 520 3.52 24.36 -18.45
CA VAL A 520 2.53 25.17 -17.71
C VAL A 520 1.48 24.33 -17.00
N THR A 521 1.41 23.03 -17.31
CA THR A 521 0.42 22.11 -16.74
C THR A 521 1.06 21.11 -15.79
N PRO A 522 0.39 20.78 -14.67
CA PRO A 522 0.95 19.89 -13.67
C PRO A 522 0.78 18.39 -14.00
N HIS A 523 -0.07 18.05 -14.98
CA HIS A 523 -0.44 16.66 -15.30
C HIS A 523 -0.79 16.49 -16.77
N GLY A 524 -0.79 15.23 -17.22
CA GLY A 524 -1.19 14.81 -18.56
C GLY A 524 -0.12 14.03 -19.32
N GLY A 525 1.08 13.87 -18.76
CA GLY A 525 2.16 13.08 -19.35
C GLY A 525 2.44 13.47 -20.81
N ILE A 526 2.53 12.46 -21.68
CA ILE A 526 2.77 12.66 -23.12
C ILE A 526 1.63 13.43 -23.80
N PHE A 527 0.42 13.36 -23.28
CA PHE A 527 -0.76 13.97 -23.90
C PHE A 527 -0.73 15.50 -23.82
N VAL A 528 0.05 16.07 -22.89
CA VAL A 528 0.26 17.53 -22.83
C VAL A 528 0.92 18.05 -24.10
N LEU A 529 1.69 17.22 -24.81
CA LEU A 529 2.35 17.62 -26.05
C LEU A 529 1.37 17.89 -27.20
N LEU A 530 0.14 17.37 -27.11
CA LEU A 530 -0.92 17.63 -28.07
C LEU A 530 -1.55 19.02 -27.87
N ILE A 531 -1.20 19.69 -26.78
CA ILE A 531 -1.83 20.92 -26.33
C ILE A 531 -0.94 22.09 -26.74
N PRO A 532 -1.44 22.99 -27.62
CA PRO A 532 -0.64 24.12 -28.10
C PRO A 532 -0.07 24.96 -26.96
N ASN A 533 1.24 25.24 -27.00
CA ASN A 533 1.97 26.03 -26.02
C ASN A 533 1.93 25.54 -24.56
N ALA A 534 1.46 24.31 -24.30
CA ALA A 534 1.52 23.76 -22.95
C ALA A 534 2.95 23.40 -22.54
N ILE A 535 3.81 23.10 -23.52
CA ILE A 535 5.22 22.79 -23.38
C ILE A 535 6.05 23.66 -24.34
N SER A 536 7.20 24.18 -23.90
CA SER A 536 8.19 24.76 -24.80
C SER A 536 9.10 23.67 -25.40
N HIS A 537 9.48 23.82 -26.68
CA HIS A 537 10.35 22.87 -27.39
C HIS A 537 9.93 21.39 -27.26
N ALA A 538 8.68 21.07 -27.62
CA ALA A 538 8.07 19.74 -27.43
C ALA A 538 8.95 18.55 -27.90
N TRP A 539 9.67 18.71 -29.02
CA TRP A 539 10.55 17.67 -29.57
C TRP A 539 11.83 17.46 -28.72
N LEU A 540 12.41 18.52 -28.15
CA LEU A 540 13.54 18.43 -27.21
C LEU A 540 13.10 17.77 -25.91
N TYR A 541 11.91 18.11 -25.44
CA TYR A 541 11.31 17.50 -24.26
C TYR A 541 11.10 15.99 -24.45
N LEU A 542 10.55 15.58 -25.60
CA LEU A 542 10.43 14.17 -25.99
C LEU A 542 11.78 13.46 -26.06
N ALA A 543 12.78 14.11 -26.67
CA ALA A 543 14.11 13.55 -26.76
C ALA A 543 14.73 13.34 -25.36
N ALA A 544 14.56 14.28 -24.44
CA ALA A 544 15.05 14.17 -23.07
C ALA A 544 14.42 12.99 -22.30
N ILE A 545 13.10 12.79 -22.46
CA ILE A 545 12.40 11.63 -21.86
C ILE A 545 12.89 10.33 -22.49
N ALA A 546 12.99 10.28 -23.83
CA ALA A 546 13.43 9.09 -24.55
C ALA A 546 14.86 8.70 -24.15
N ILE A 547 15.79 9.66 -24.08
CA ILE A 547 17.19 9.43 -23.68
C ILE A 547 17.26 8.87 -22.26
N GLY A 548 16.62 9.50 -21.27
CA GLY A 548 16.66 9.00 -19.89
C GLY A 548 15.95 7.65 -19.70
N SER A 549 14.87 7.41 -20.43
CA SER A 549 14.18 6.12 -20.44
C SER A 549 15.06 5.02 -21.05
N CYS A 550 15.75 5.30 -22.15
CA CYS A 550 16.73 4.39 -22.74
C CYS A 550 17.89 4.11 -21.78
N ILE A 551 18.42 5.13 -21.11
CA ILE A 551 19.49 4.97 -20.10
C ILE A 551 19.02 4.03 -18.97
N THR A 552 17.84 4.30 -18.40
CA THR A 552 17.24 3.45 -17.35
C THR A 552 17.08 2.01 -17.84
N GLY A 553 16.50 1.84 -19.04
CA GLY A 553 16.22 0.53 -19.62
C GLY A 553 17.48 -0.27 -19.95
N VAL A 554 18.50 0.36 -20.54
CA VAL A 554 19.78 -0.26 -20.90
C VAL A 554 20.56 -0.62 -19.64
N ILE A 555 20.69 0.29 -18.67
CA ILE A 555 21.40 0.03 -17.41
C ILE A 555 20.75 -1.18 -16.70
N TYR A 556 19.43 -1.17 -16.55
CA TYR A 556 18.76 -2.27 -15.87
C TYR A 556 18.82 -3.58 -16.67
N ALA A 557 18.67 -3.54 -18.00
CA ALA A 557 18.81 -4.71 -18.86
C ALA A 557 20.21 -5.35 -18.77
N LEU A 558 21.26 -4.55 -18.64
CA LEU A 558 22.63 -5.04 -18.44
C LEU A 558 22.83 -5.62 -17.04
N LEU A 559 22.40 -4.91 -16.00
CA LEU A 559 22.60 -5.30 -14.60
C LEU A 559 21.73 -6.48 -14.15
N LYS A 560 20.52 -6.65 -14.72
CA LYS A 560 19.62 -7.76 -14.38
C LYS A 560 20.29 -9.09 -14.71
N ARG A 561 20.27 -10.02 -13.76
CA ARG A 561 20.73 -11.41 -13.96
C ARG A 561 19.58 -12.27 -14.47
N ARG A 562 19.91 -13.30 -15.25
CA ARG A 562 18.92 -14.26 -15.76
C ARG A 562 18.40 -15.10 -14.59
N GLU A 563 17.10 -15.11 -14.38
CA GLU A 563 16.48 -16.12 -13.52
C GLU A 563 16.54 -17.47 -14.24
N VAL A 564 17.27 -18.42 -13.66
CA VAL A 564 17.22 -19.81 -14.11
C VAL A 564 15.89 -20.36 -13.62
N VAL A 565 14.97 -20.59 -14.54
CA VAL A 565 13.76 -21.36 -14.24
C VAL A 565 14.25 -22.80 -14.05
N GLU A 566 14.35 -23.26 -12.80
CA GLU A 566 14.38 -24.69 -12.52
C GLU A 566 13.08 -25.27 -13.05
N VAL A 567 13.15 -25.88 -14.23
CA VAL A 567 12.07 -26.74 -14.72
C VAL A 567 12.05 -27.92 -13.77
N GLN A 568 11.08 -27.95 -12.86
CA GLN A 568 10.73 -29.17 -12.15
C GLN A 568 10.42 -30.23 -13.20
N ALA A 569 11.34 -31.19 -13.37
CA ALA A 569 11.15 -32.33 -14.23
C ALA A 569 9.96 -33.14 -13.70
N ALA A 570 9.07 -33.49 -14.63
CA ALA A 570 7.79 -34.14 -14.43
C ALA A 570 7.88 -35.49 -13.71
#